data_AF-A0A840FZN0-F1
#
_entry.id   AF-A0A840FZN0-F1
#
_cell.length_a   1.000
_cell.length_b   1.000
_cell.length_c   1.000
_cell.angle_alpha   90.00
_cell.angle_beta   90.00
_cell.angle_gamma   90.00
#
_symmetry.space_group_name_H-M   'P 1'
#
loop_
_entity.id
_entity.type
_entity.pdbx_description
1 polymer ?
#
loop_
_entity_poly.entity_id
_entity_poly.type
_entity_poly.pdbx_seq_one_letter_code
_entity_poly.pdbx_strand_id
1 'polypeptide(L)'
;MKKRILIAAVAACALALAGWNYVAAHRPVSERLAQDARNQKVSLWAYHRYGVMPSVLVIDLRRVDADAATVDVLRALFQSAQSHKARRFDKVLLAHRGTPKFSLDGAYYAQLGQEFGEQNPVYTIRTLPQNVRKLDGTPAYETWTGGMLGVLSRQMEDVNQFARDWFIADLAKQEGAQR
;
A
#
# COMPACT_ATOMS: atom_id res chain seq x y z
N MET A 1 29.09 33.70 2.70
CA MET A 1 28.82 33.14 1.35
C MET A 1 28.70 31.61 1.36
N LYS A 2 29.70 30.87 1.86
CA LYS A 2 29.70 29.38 1.92
C LYS A 2 28.43 28.77 2.56
N LYS A 3 27.92 29.33 3.67
CA LYS A 3 26.68 28.89 4.33
C LYS A 3 25.42 29.04 3.44
N ARG A 4 25.32 30.14 2.67
CA ARG A 4 24.17 30.35 1.75
C ARG A 4 24.21 29.38 0.57
N ILE A 5 25.40 29.10 0.05
CA ILE A 5 25.62 28.10 -1.01
C ILE A 5 25.24 26.70 -0.50
N LEU A 6 25.68 26.33 0.70
CA LEU A 6 25.33 25.04 1.30
C LEU A 6 23.81 24.88 1.49
N ILE A 7 23.13 25.91 2.03
CA ILE A 7 21.68 25.89 2.20
C ILE A 7 20.98 25.72 0.84
N ALA A 8 21.41 26.49 -0.17
CA ALA A 8 20.84 26.38 -1.52
C ALA A 8 21.05 24.99 -2.13
N ALA A 9 22.23 24.39 -1.93
CA ALA A 9 22.53 23.05 -2.42
C ALA A 9 21.66 21.98 -1.75
N VAL A 10 21.49 22.04 -0.42
CA VAL A 10 20.62 21.12 0.34
C VAL A 10 19.16 21.27 -0.09
N ALA A 11 18.67 22.50 -0.24
CA ALA A 11 17.32 22.76 -0.71
C ALA A 11 17.09 22.22 -2.14
N ALA A 12 18.05 22.44 -3.04
CA ALA A 12 17.99 21.89 -4.40
C ALA A 12 17.96 20.35 -4.41
N CYS A 13 18.78 19.70 -3.57
CA CYS A 13 18.77 18.24 -3.42
C CYS A 13 17.43 17.75 -2.88
N ALA A 14 16.86 18.39 -1.85
CA ALA A 14 15.56 18.03 -1.29
C ALA A 14 14.44 18.15 -2.33
N LEU A 15 14.44 19.23 -3.12
CA LEU A 15 13.48 19.43 -4.21
C LEU A 15 13.63 18.37 -5.31
N ALA A 16 14.86 18.03 -5.69
CA ALA A 16 15.13 17.00 -6.68
C ALA A 16 14.61 15.62 -6.21
N LEU A 17 14.87 15.26 -4.95
CA LEU A 17 14.38 14.02 -4.36
C LEU A 17 12.85 13.99 -4.26
N ALA A 18 12.22 15.10 -3.85
CA ALA A 18 10.76 15.22 -3.82
C ALA A 18 10.16 15.08 -5.22
N GLY A 19 10.72 15.77 -6.21
CA GLY A 19 10.29 15.69 -7.61
C GLY A 19 10.45 14.29 -8.20
N TRP A 20 11.55 13.62 -7.90
CA TRP A 20 11.77 12.23 -8.32
C TRP A 20 10.74 11.28 -7.68
N ASN A 21 10.49 11.37 -6.38
CA ASN A 21 9.45 10.56 -5.72
C ASN A 21 8.06 10.82 -6.30
N TYR A 22 7.75 12.08 -6.58
CA TYR A 22 6.49 12.44 -7.22
C TYR A 22 6.35 11.77 -8.59
N VAL A 23 7.33 11.95 -9.48
CA VAL A 23 7.25 11.42 -10.86
C VAL A 23 7.34 9.89 -10.90
N ALA A 24 8.23 9.29 -10.10
CA ALA A 24 8.54 7.87 -10.20
C ALA A 24 7.60 6.97 -9.39
N ALA A 25 7.04 7.45 -8.28
CA ALA A 25 6.19 6.67 -7.39
C ALA A 25 4.77 7.25 -7.28
N HIS A 26 4.61 8.50 -6.86
CA HIS A 26 3.28 9.03 -6.54
C HIS A 26 2.37 9.22 -7.75
N ARG A 27 2.88 9.89 -8.79
CA ARG A 27 2.10 10.31 -9.96
C ARG A 27 1.42 9.14 -10.69
N PRO A 28 2.11 8.03 -11.00
CA PRO A 28 1.45 6.87 -11.63
C PRO A 28 0.30 6.32 -10.79
N VAL A 29 0.47 6.24 -9.47
CA VAL A 29 -0.59 5.78 -8.56
C VAL A 29 -1.75 6.78 -8.56
N SER A 30 -1.48 8.08 -8.40
CA SER A 30 -2.54 9.09 -8.33
C SER A 30 -3.33 9.20 -9.64
N GLU A 31 -2.66 9.16 -10.79
CA GLU A 31 -3.32 9.19 -12.10
C GLU A 31 -4.20 7.95 -12.30
N ARG A 32 -3.70 6.77 -11.88
CA ARG A 32 -4.48 5.52 -11.98
C ARG A 32 -5.69 5.50 -11.05
N LEU A 33 -5.56 6.00 -9.82
CA LEU A 33 -6.69 6.06 -8.89
C LEU A 33 -7.75 7.08 -9.34
N ALA A 34 -7.34 8.19 -9.94
CA ALA A 34 -8.26 9.22 -10.44
C ALA A 34 -9.19 8.72 -11.57
N GLN A 35 -8.82 7.64 -12.27
CA GLN A 35 -9.63 7.03 -13.33
C GLN A 35 -10.83 6.22 -12.81
N ASP A 36 -10.93 5.97 -11.50
CA ASP A 36 -12.03 5.21 -10.89
C ASP A 36 -12.64 6.03 -9.75
N ALA A 37 -13.85 6.56 -9.99
CA ALA A 37 -14.56 7.45 -9.05
C ALA A 37 -14.81 6.80 -7.68
N ARG A 38 -14.82 5.46 -7.59
CA ARG A 38 -14.96 4.76 -6.31
C ARG A 38 -13.76 4.99 -5.38
N ASN A 39 -12.62 5.45 -5.88
CA ASN A 39 -11.46 5.80 -5.06
C ASN A 39 -11.61 7.08 -4.25
N GLN A 40 -12.66 7.89 -4.46
CA GLN A 40 -12.81 9.16 -3.74
C GLN A 40 -12.82 8.99 -2.21
N LYS A 41 -13.22 7.81 -1.72
CA LYS A 41 -13.25 7.45 -0.30
C LYS A 41 -11.88 7.15 0.33
N VAL A 42 -10.83 7.05 -0.48
CA VAL A 42 -9.50 6.59 -0.06
C VAL A 42 -8.42 7.51 -0.63
N SER A 43 -7.38 7.79 0.16
CA SER A 43 -6.19 8.50 -0.32
C SER A 43 -4.94 7.67 -0.06
N LEU A 44 -4.18 7.39 -1.12
CA LEU A 44 -2.88 6.74 -1.07
C LEU A 44 -1.78 7.71 -1.47
N TRP A 45 -0.69 7.72 -0.71
CA TRP A 45 0.58 8.29 -1.14
C TRP A 45 1.54 7.16 -1.51
N ALA A 46 2.36 7.41 -2.53
CA ALA A 46 3.39 6.46 -2.94
C ALA A 46 4.73 7.18 -3.02
N TYR A 47 5.75 6.61 -2.38
CA TYR A 47 7.08 7.18 -2.33
C TYR A 47 8.11 6.09 -2.05
N HIS A 48 9.37 6.33 -2.40
CA HIS A 48 10.47 5.44 -2.07
C HIS A 48 10.83 5.57 -0.58
N ARG A 49 11.21 4.47 0.06
CA ARG A 49 11.57 4.49 1.48
C ARG A 49 12.70 5.51 1.74
N TYR A 50 12.54 6.31 2.79
CA TYR A 50 13.40 7.45 3.12
C TYR A 50 13.51 8.53 2.02
N GLY A 51 12.66 8.48 0.99
CA GLY A 51 12.74 9.35 -0.18
C GLY A 51 13.88 9.04 -1.15
N VAL A 52 14.73 8.05 -0.86
CA VAL A 52 15.99 7.82 -1.60
C VAL A 52 16.25 6.36 -1.99
N MET A 53 15.48 5.40 -1.48
CA MET A 53 15.71 3.96 -1.70
C MET A 53 14.83 3.42 -2.83
N PRO A 54 15.31 3.39 -4.09
CA PRO A 54 14.47 3.07 -5.25
C PRO A 54 13.88 1.67 -5.23
N SER A 55 14.53 0.72 -4.56
CA SER A 55 14.08 -0.67 -4.52
C SER A 55 12.95 -0.93 -3.51
N VAL A 56 12.61 0.04 -2.66
CA VAL A 56 11.55 -0.11 -1.66
C VAL A 56 10.49 0.96 -1.85
N LEU A 57 9.32 0.53 -2.34
CA LEU A 57 8.14 1.38 -2.46
C LEU A 57 7.39 1.41 -1.14
N VAL A 58 6.82 2.56 -0.79
CA VAL A 58 5.86 2.69 0.31
C VAL A 58 4.51 3.06 -0.30
N ILE A 59 3.48 2.26 -0.01
CA ILE A 59 2.07 2.61 -0.22
C ILE A 59 1.51 3.03 1.12
N ASP A 60 1.33 4.34 1.30
CA ASP A 60 0.89 4.95 2.55
C ASP A 60 -0.58 5.36 2.45
N LEU A 61 -1.43 4.66 3.21
CA LEU A 61 -2.83 4.98 3.34
C LEU A 61 -2.99 6.22 4.23
N ARG A 62 -3.40 7.34 3.62
CA ARG A 62 -3.46 8.65 4.28
C ARG A 62 -4.85 8.97 4.82
N ARG A 63 -5.88 8.62 4.06
CA ARG A 63 -7.28 8.87 4.40
C ARG A 63 -8.12 7.66 3.99
N VAL A 64 -9.07 7.32 4.85
CA VAL A 64 -10.15 6.39 4.64
C VAL A 64 -11.39 7.07 5.20
N ASP A 65 -12.41 7.26 4.37
CA ASP A 65 -13.67 7.83 4.84
C ASP A 65 -14.42 6.84 5.74
N ALA A 66 -15.26 7.36 6.64
CA ALA A 66 -15.97 6.56 7.64
C ALA A 66 -16.90 5.50 7.03
N ASP A 67 -17.39 5.71 5.80
CA ASP A 67 -18.27 4.80 5.06
C ASP A 67 -17.52 3.99 3.98
N ALA A 68 -16.18 4.02 3.98
CA ALA A 68 -15.37 3.23 3.06
C ALA A 68 -15.34 1.75 3.52
N ALA A 69 -15.54 0.84 2.56
CA ALA A 69 -15.40 -0.58 2.85
C ALA A 69 -13.94 -1.04 2.69
N THR A 70 -13.58 -2.16 3.31
CA THR A 70 -12.25 -2.80 3.13
C THR A 70 -11.92 -3.01 1.65
N VAL A 71 -12.92 -3.39 0.84
CA VAL A 71 -12.74 -3.60 -0.60
C VAL A 71 -12.35 -2.32 -1.35
N ASP A 72 -12.72 -1.12 -0.86
CA ASP A 72 -12.29 0.14 -1.46
C ASP A 72 -10.79 0.38 -1.27
N VAL A 73 -10.30 0.08 -0.08
CA VAL A 73 -8.86 0.18 0.24
C VAL A 73 -8.06 -0.85 -0.55
N LEU A 74 -8.53 -2.11 -0.61
CA LEU A 74 -7.86 -3.16 -1.38
C LEU A 74 -7.87 -2.89 -2.88
N ARG A 75 -8.97 -2.35 -3.42
CA ARG A 75 -9.04 -1.91 -4.82
C ARG A 75 -8.03 -0.81 -5.11
N ALA A 76 -7.90 0.19 -4.23
CA ALA A 76 -6.89 1.23 -4.38
C ALA A 76 -5.46 0.65 -4.32
N LEU A 77 -5.20 -0.32 -3.44
CA LEU A 77 -3.92 -1.04 -3.39
C LEU A 77 -3.63 -1.77 -4.71
N PHE A 78 -4.58 -2.53 -5.26
CA PHE A 78 -4.38 -3.27 -6.51
C PHE A 78 -4.23 -2.33 -7.72
N GLN A 79 -4.95 -1.22 -7.75
CA GLN A 79 -4.78 -0.21 -8.78
C GLN A 79 -3.42 0.49 -8.66
N SER A 80 -2.90 0.69 -7.45
CA SER A 80 -1.52 1.16 -7.26
C SER A 80 -0.53 0.17 -7.86
N ALA A 81 -0.72 -1.13 -7.64
CA ALA A 81 0.10 -2.18 -8.22
C ALA A 81 0.05 -2.17 -9.75
N GLN A 82 -1.14 -2.03 -10.33
CA GLN A 82 -1.32 -1.95 -11.78
C GLN A 82 -0.57 -0.75 -12.38
N SER A 83 -0.53 0.39 -11.70
CA SER A 83 0.22 1.59 -12.15
C SER A 83 1.74 1.39 -12.16
N HIS A 84 2.23 0.35 -11.49
CA HIS A 84 3.63 0.01 -11.37
C HIS A 84 3.99 -1.37 -11.96
N LYS A 85 3.10 -1.99 -12.74
CA LYS A 85 3.29 -3.36 -13.28
C LYS A 85 4.58 -3.57 -14.11
N ALA A 86 5.15 -2.50 -14.65
CA ALA A 86 6.41 -2.53 -15.41
C ALA A 86 7.66 -2.21 -14.55
N ARG A 87 7.50 -1.87 -13.27
CA ARG A 87 8.58 -1.58 -12.33
C ARG A 87 8.83 -2.79 -11.45
N ARG A 88 10.08 -2.93 -11.00
CA ARG A 88 10.48 -3.95 -10.04
C ARG A 88 10.92 -3.29 -8.75
N PHE A 89 10.34 -3.74 -7.65
CA PHE A 89 10.76 -3.40 -6.30
C PHE A 89 11.23 -4.68 -5.63
N ASP A 90 12.13 -4.57 -4.66
CA ASP A 90 12.49 -5.70 -3.79
C ASP A 90 11.38 -5.90 -2.76
N LYS A 91 10.81 -4.79 -2.28
CA LYS A 91 9.80 -4.77 -1.22
C LYS A 91 8.82 -3.63 -1.41
N VAL A 92 7.57 -3.87 -1.04
CA VAL A 92 6.55 -2.82 -0.93
C VAL A 92 6.06 -2.75 0.51
N LEU A 93 6.23 -1.61 1.16
CA LEU A 93 5.73 -1.37 2.51
C LEU A 93 4.29 -0.87 2.44
N LEU A 94 3.42 -1.50 3.23
CA LEU A 94 2.06 -1.03 3.45
C LEU A 94 2.08 -0.20 4.73
N ALA A 95 1.87 1.09 4.58
CA ALA A 95 1.86 2.04 5.69
C ALA A 95 0.45 2.61 5.89
N HIS A 96 0.19 3.10 7.10
CA HIS A 96 -0.97 3.91 7.41
C HIS A 96 -0.48 5.18 8.12
N ARG A 97 -0.78 6.33 7.52
CA ARG A 97 -0.39 7.66 8.00
C ARG A 97 1.10 7.78 8.35
N GLY A 98 1.94 7.22 7.49
CA GLY A 98 3.40 7.25 7.62
C GLY A 98 3.99 6.16 8.53
N THR A 99 3.17 5.32 9.16
CA THR A 99 3.64 4.19 9.97
C THR A 99 3.59 2.90 9.15
N PRO A 100 4.73 2.28 8.81
CA PRO A 100 4.74 0.96 8.17
C PRO A 100 4.07 -0.07 9.09
N LYS A 101 3.20 -0.91 8.52
CA LYS A 101 2.50 -1.98 9.23
C LYS A 101 2.92 -3.35 8.72
N PHE A 102 3.01 -3.47 7.39
CA PHE A 102 3.33 -4.72 6.71
C PHE A 102 4.27 -4.50 5.53
N SER A 103 4.72 -5.61 4.97
CA SER A 103 5.43 -5.63 3.69
C SER A 103 4.88 -6.70 2.76
N LEU A 104 4.98 -6.44 1.46
CA LEU A 104 4.80 -7.40 0.38
C LEU A 104 6.14 -7.61 -0.31
N ASP A 105 6.35 -8.82 -0.83
CA ASP A 105 7.38 -9.05 -1.83
C ASP A 105 7.07 -8.23 -3.08
N GLY A 106 8.07 -7.57 -3.66
CA GLY A 106 7.84 -6.70 -4.81
C GLY A 106 7.44 -7.46 -6.09
N ALA A 107 7.84 -8.73 -6.25
CA ALA A 107 7.34 -9.56 -7.34
C ALA A 107 5.86 -9.90 -7.15
N TYR A 108 5.43 -10.19 -5.93
CA TYR A 108 4.01 -10.39 -5.63
C TYR A 108 3.19 -9.12 -5.86
N TYR A 109 3.70 -7.95 -5.47
CA TYR A 109 3.05 -6.67 -5.79
C TYR A 109 2.92 -6.45 -7.31
N ALA A 110 3.94 -6.77 -8.10
CA ALA A 110 3.85 -6.71 -9.55
C ALA A 110 2.81 -7.68 -10.13
N GLN A 111 2.72 -8.90 -9.57
CA GLN A 111 1.70 -9.89 -9.93
C GLN A 111 0.29 -9.35 -9.67
N LEU A 112 0.02 -8.76 -8.50
CA LEU A 112 -1.28 -8.11 -8.21
C LEU A 112 -1.68 -7.10 -9.28
N GLY A 113 -0.72 -6.32 -9.77
CA GLY A 113 -0.96 -5.32 -10.81
C GLY A 113 -1.25 -5.89 -12.19
N GLN A 114 -0.74 -7.10 -12.50
CA GLN A 114 -1.00 -7.82 -13.74
C GLN A 114 -2.37 -8.52 -13.67
N GLU A 115 -2.67 -9.16 -12.55
CA GLU A 115 -3.93 -9.89 -12.36
C GLU A 115 -5.15 -8.97 -12.21
N PHE A 116 -4.94 -7.72 -11.77
CA PHE A 116 -6.02 -6.76 -11.58
C PHE A 116 -6.73 -6.42 -12.90
N GLY A 117 -7.98 -6.86 -13.04
CA GLY A 117 -8.81 -6.68 -14.23
C GLY A 117 -8.83 -7.90 -15.16
N GLU A 118 -7.95 -8.87 -14.96
CA GLU A 118 -7.90 -10.13 -15.71
C GLU A 118 -8.43 -11.31 -14.87
N GLN A 119 -8.11 -11.35 -13.58
CA GLN A 119 -8.57 -12.39 -12.66
C GLN A 119 -9.82 -11.98 -11.86
N ASN A 120 -10.49 -12.99 -11.29
CA ASN A 120 -11.59 -12.77 -10.35
C ASN A 120 -11.07 -12.04 -9.09
N PRO A 121 -11.54 -10.80 -8.81
CA PRO A 121 -11.04 -10.00 -7.70
C PRO A 121 -11.25 -10.66 -6.33
N VAL A 122 -12.26 -11.52 -6.18
CA VAL A 122 -12.51 -12.26 -4.94
C VAL A 122 -11.35 -13.22 -4.63
N TYR A 123 -10.76 -13.84 -5.67
CA TYR A 123 -9.63 -14.74 -5.50
C TYR A 123 -8.39 -13.98 -5.00
N THR A 124 -8.09 -12.84 -5.63
CA THR A 124 -6.96 -11.98 -5.23
C THR A 124 -7.16 -11.45 -3.81
N ILE A 125 -8.37 -11.03 -3.45
CA ILE A 125 -8.69 -10.55 -2.09
C ILE A 125 -8.47 -11.65 -1.06
N ARG A 126 -9.06 -12.83 -1.25
CA ARG A 126 -9.00 -13.91 -0.23
C ARG A 126 -7.59 -14.50 -0.07
N THR A 127 -6.75 -14.42 -1.10
CA THR A 127 -5.36 -14.94 -1.06
C THR A 127 -4.33 -13.86 -0.77
N LEU A 128 -4.72 -12.59 -0.63
CA LEU A 128 -3.80 -11.51 -0.29
C LEU A 128 -3.09 -11.73 1.06
N PRO A 129 -3.79 -12.03 2.18
CA PRO A 129 -3.16 -12.07 3.50
C PRO A 129 -2.01 -13.08 3.61
N GLN A 130 -2.09 -14.24 2.98
CA GLN A 130 -1.03 -15.26 3.03
C GLN A 130 0.31 -14.78 2.41
N ASN A 131 0.27 -13.73 1.58
CA ASN A 131 1.46 -13.11 0.97
C ASN A 131 1.93 -11.85 1.73
N VAL A 132 1.20 -11.45 2.77
CA VAL A 132 1.57 -10.32 3.63
C VAL A 132 2.61 -10.78 4.65
N ARG A 133 3.67 -9.97 4.81
CA ARG A 133 4.74 -10.19 5.78
C ARG A 133 4.74 -9.10 6.85
N LYS A 134 5.16 -9.46 8.05
CA LYS A 134 5.55 -8.50 9.09
C LYS A 134 6.78 -7.71 8.63
N LEU A 135 7.12 -6.63 9.33
CA LEU A 135 8.26 -5.78 8.96
C LEU A 135 9.62 -6.49 9.11
N ASP A 136 9.69 -7.52 9.96
CA ASP A 136 10.84 -8.42 10.10
C ASP A 136 10.97 -9.44 8.94
N GLY A 137 9.98 -9.51 8.04
CA GLY A 137 9.95 -10.40 6.88
C GLY A 137 9.29 -11.76 7.15
N THR A 138 8.90 -12.08 8.39
CA THR A 138 8.13 -13.29 8.70
C THR A 138 6.70 -13.20 8.13
N PRO A 139 6.04 -14.32 7.81
CA PRO A 139 4.62 -14.31 7.41
C PRO A 139 3.75 -13.60 8.46
N ALA A 140 2.82 -12.75 8.01
CA ALA A 140 1.85 -12.11 8.89
C ALA A 140 0.62 -13.01 9.14
N TYR A 141 0.27 -13.86 8.17
CA TYR A 141 -0.87 -14.77 8.20
C TYR A 141 -0.44 -16.15 7.72
N GLU A 142 -1.21 -17.18 8.07
CA GLU A 142 -0.94 -18.56 7.67
C GLU A 142 -1.40 -18.85 6.24
N THR A 143 -0.99 -20.00 5.72
CA THR A 143 -1.56 -20.56 4.47
C THR A 143 -2.46 -21.73 4.83
N TRP A 144 -3.70 -21.66 4.39
CA TRP A 144 -4.72 -22.65 4.73
C TRP A 144 -4.81 -23.77 3.70
N THR A 145 -4.85 -25.00 4.18
CA THR A 145 -5.05 -26.22 3.36
C THR A 145 -6.24 -27.02 3.89
N GLY A 146 -6.95 -27.74 3.02
CA GLY A 146 -8.08 -28.59 3.41
C GLY A 146 -9.29 -28.42 2.49
N GLY A 147 -10.49 -28.66 3.01
CA GLY A 147 -11.74 -28.51 2.26
C GLY A 147 -12.02 -27.07 1.86
N MET A 148 -12.56 -26.86 0.65
CA MET A 148 -12.74 -25.53 0.03
C MET A 148 -13.50 -24.54 0.92
N LEU A 149 -14.59 -24.98 1.56
CA LEU A 149 -15.40 -24.12 2.45
C LEU A 149 -14.63 -23.67 3.69
N GLY A 150 -13.86 -24.58 4.31
CA GLY A 150 -13.05 -24.27 5.48
C GLY A 150 -11.91 -23.31 5.15
N VAL A 151 -11.21 -23.57 4.04
CA VAL A 151 -10.14 -22.69 3.54
C VAL A 151 -10.68 -21.29 3.24
N LEU A 152 -11.82 -21.19 2.56
CA LEU A 152 -12.44 -19.91 2.24
C LEU A 152 -12.83 -19.14 3.52
N SER A 153 -13.41 -19.80 4.52
CA SER A 153 -13.77 -19.14 5.79
C SER A 153 -12.54 -18.50 6.44
N ARG A 154 -11.46 -19.28 6.57
CA ARG A 154 -10.20 -18.81 7.18
C ARG A 154 -9.55 -17.68 6.39
N GLN A 155 -9.52 -17.77 5.07
CA GLN A 155 -9.02 -16.69 4.22
C GLN A 155 -9.80 -15.39 4.41
N MET A 156 -11.13 -15.47 4.54
CA MET A 156 -11.95 -14.28 4.80
C MET A 156 -11.76 -13.72 6.21
N GLU A 157 -11.54 -14.58 7.21
CA GLU A 157 -11.13 -14.17 8.56
C GLU A 157 -9.81 -13.38 8.50
N ASP A 158 -8.82 -13.87 7.75
CA ASP A 158 -7.53 -13.21 7.56
C ASP A 158 -7.65 -11.88 6.82
N VAL A 159 -8.52 -11.76 5.81
CA VAL A 159 -8.78 -10.47 5.13
C VAL A 159 -9.31 -9.44 6.12
N ASN A 160 -10.25 -9.84 6.98
CA ASN A 160 -10.81 -8.95 7.99
C ASN A 160 -9.76 -8.57 9.05
N GLN A 161 -8.93 -9.52 9.46
CA GLN A 161 -7.85 -9.28 10.41
C GLN A 161 -6.77 -8.35 9.81
N PHE A 162 -6.38 -8.58 8.56
CA PHE A 162 -5.48 -7.72 7.81
C PHE A 162 -5.96 -6.27 7.73
N ALA A 163 -7.23 -6.06 7.39
CA ALA A 163 -7.81 -4.71 7.38
C ALA A 163 -7.78 -4.05 8.77
N ARG A 164 -8.09 -4.84 9.82
CA ARG A 164 -8.00 -4.38 11.21
C ARG A 164 -6.60 -3.92 11.59
N ASP A 165 -5.61 -4.74 11.30
CA ASP A 165 -4.22 -4.50 11.69
C ASP A 165 -3.56 -3.40 10.85
N TRP A 166 -3.96 -3.26 9.58
CA TRP A 166 -3.40 -2.25 8.70
C TRP A 166 -3.97 -0.86 9.00
N PHE A 167 -5.29 -0.70 9.13
CA PHE A 167 -5.89 0.64 9.21
C PHE A 167 -7.08 0.80 10.15
N ILE A 168 -7.99 -0.19 10.30
CA ILE A 168 -9.23 0.03 11.07
C ILE A 168 -8.94 0.29 12.55
N ALA A 169 -7.99 -0.42 13.16
CA ALA A 169 -7.66 -0.22 14.56
C ALA A 169 -7.12 1.20 14.85
N ASP A 170 -6.41 1.80 13.89
CA ASP A 170 -5.90 3.16 14.01
C ASP A 170 -7.01 4.21 13.81
N LEU A 171 -7.98 3.95 12.94
CA LEU A 171 -9.16 4.81 12.77
C LEU A 171 -9.99 4.85 14.06
N ALA A 172 -10.26 3.69 14.67
CA ALA A 172 -11.03 3.60 15.91
C ALA A 172 -10.35 4.35 17.08
N LYS A 173 -9.02 4.27 17.19
CA LYS A 173 -8.26 5.01 18.21
C LYS A 173 -8.39 6.53 18.06
N GLN A 174 -8.48 7.03 16.83
CA GLN A 174 -8.60 8.46 16.57
C GLN A 174 -9.99 8.99 16.89
N GLU A 175 -11.04 8.27 16.53
CA GLU A 175 -12.41 8.63 16.91
C GLU A 175 -12.57 8.67 18.43
N GLY A 176 -11.95 7.71 19.14
CA GLY A 176 -11.94 7.68 20.60
C GLY A 176 -11.15 8.84 21.24
N ALA A 177 -10.09 9.33 20.59
CA ALA A 177 -9.30 10.47 21.07
C ALA A 177 -9.92 11.85 20.77
N GLN A 178 -10.94 11.90 19.91
CA GLN A 178 -11.66 13.11 19.52
C GLN A 178 -12.96 13.33 20.32
N ARG A 179 -13.32 12.39 21.19
CA ARG A 179 -14.45 12.47 22.14
C ARG A 179 -13.95 12.85 23.52
#